data_AF-A0A0M4FZP0-F1
#
_entry.id   AF-A0A0M4FZP0-F1
#
_cell.length_a   1.000
_cell.length_b   1.000
_cell.length_c   1.000
_cell.angle_alpha   90.00
_cell.angle_beta   90.00
_cell.angle_gamma   90.00
#
_symmetry.space_group_name_H-M   'P 1'
#
loop_
_entity.id
_entity.type
_entity.pdbx_description
1 polymer ?
#
loop_
_entity_poly.entity_id
_entity_poly.type
_entity_poly.pdbx_seq_one_letter_code
_entity_poly.pdbx_strand_id
1 'polypeptide(L)'
;MKRLALICSFLLIALIIGCSSKEKTEEKYYVLIVQGEENLSEKFSKFVNGTYSVVEMEYLTSLAAAKEKYPKYEIEKAPAVFIFETDGGEMKKLKLKTYDTEEAVKFLEESKKDFQQHQKK
;
A
#
# COMPACT_ATOMS: atom_id res chain seq x y z
N MET A 1 -32.90 -15.46 -52.64
CA MET A 1 -32.61 -14.14 -51.99
C MET A 1 -33.55 -13.94 -50.81
N LYS A 2 -33.10 -13.26 -49.74
CA LYS A 2 -33.87 -12.77 -48.57
C LYS A 2 -33.86 -13.56 -47.23
N ARG A 3 -32.85 -14.37 -46.86
CA ARG A 3 -32.73 -14.88 -45.46
C ARG A 3 -31.31 -15.08 -44.91
N LEU A 4 -30.30 -14.41 -45.46
CA LEU A 4 -28.89 -14.60 -45.04
C LEU A 4 -28.17 -13.31 -44.60
N ALA A 5 -28.87 -12.19 -44.50
CA ALA A 5 -28.27 -10.90 -44.15
C ALA A 5 -28.29 -10.56 -42.64
N LEU A 6 -28.99 -11.36 -41.82
CA LEU A 6 -29.23 -11.01 -40.41
C LEU A 6 -28.23 -11.60 -39.40
N ILE A 7 -27.38 -12.53 -39.82
CA ILE A 7 -26.46 -13.23 -38.90
C ILE A 7 -25.11 -12.51 -38.76
N CYS A 8 -24.71 -11.69 -39.74
CA CYS A 8 -23.46 -10.92 -39.68
C CYS A 8 -23.50 -9.69 -38.76
N SER A 9 -24.68 -9.27 -38.27
CA SER A 9 -24.80 -8.04 -37.47
C SER A 9 -24.57 -8.24 -35.97
N PHE A 10 -24.56 -9.47 -35.46
CA PHE A 10 -24.36 -9.73 -34.02
C PHE A 10 -22.90 -10.04 -33.64
N LEU A 11 -22.02 -10.34 -34.60
CA LEU A 11 -20.63 -10.67 -34.31
C LEU A 11 -19.71 -9.46 -34.08
N LEU A 12 -20.12 -8.26 -34.48
CA LEU A 12 -19.30 -7.04 -34.36
C LEU A 12 -19.33 -6.40 -32.96
N ILE A 13 -20.31 -6.75 -32.11
CA ILE A 13 -20.47 -6.13 -30.78
C ILE A 13 -19.62 -6.84 -29.71
N ALA A 14 -19.12 -8.05 -29.99
CA ALA A 14 -18.33 -8.82 -29.02
C ALA A 14 -16.87 -8.35 -28.87
N LEU A 15 -16.38 -7.45 -29.72
CA LEU A 15 -14.98 -7.00 -29.71
C LEU A 15 -14.72 -5.75 -28.85
N ILE A 16 -15.73 -5.18 -28.20
CA ILE A 16 -15.59 -3.98 -27.37
C ILE A 16 -15.73 -4.25 -25.86
N ILE A 17 -15.62 -5.51 -25.43
CA ILE A 17 -15.26 -5.80 -24.03
C ILE A 17 -13.76 -5.50 -23.91
N GLY A 18 -13.42 -4.22 -23.94
CA GLY A 18 -12.11 -3.75 -23.57
C GLY A 18 -11.82 -4.30 -22.18
N CYS A 19 -10.78 -5.14 -22.08
CA CYS A 19 -10.08 -5.34 -20.84
C CYS A 19 -9.65 -3.95 -20.39
N SER A 20 -10.46 -3.30 -19.56
CA SER A 20 -9.98 -2.27 -18.66
C SER A 20 -9.01 -3.02 -17.76
N SER A 21 -7.74 -3.05 -18.17
CA SER A 21 -6.66 -3.24 -17.24
C SER A 21 -6.89 -2.15 -16.21
N LYS A 22 -7.45 -2.53 -15.07
CA LYS A 22 -7.41 -1.68 -13.88
C LYS A 22 -5.93 -1.37 -13.73
N GLU A 23 -5.52 -0.17 -14.15
CA GLU A 23 -4.28 0.41 -13.70
C GLU A 23 -4.34 0.25 -12.19
N LYS A 24 -3.52 -0.66 -11.66
CA LYS A 24 -3.36 -0.77 -10.22
C LYS A 24 -2.79 0.57 -9.83
N THR A 25 -3.64 1.45 -9.31
CA THR A 25 -3.18 2.66 -8.64
C THR A 25 -2.12 2.22 -7.65
N GLU A 26 -0.90 2.71 -7.83
CA GLU A 26 0.25 2.29 -7.02
C GLU A 26 -0.08 2.60 -5.56
N GLU A 27 -0.35 1.57 -4.75
CA GLU A 27 -0.76 1.72 -3.36
C GLU A 27 0.37 2.39 -2.59
N LYS A 28 0.10 3.56 -1.99
CA LYS A 28 1.08 4.31 -1.18
C LYS A 28 0.83 4.04 0.30
N TYR A 29 1.91 4.05 1.08
CA TYR A 29 1.87 3.66 2.48
C TYR A 29 2.38 4.74 3.44
N TYR A 30 1.64 4.97 4.52
CA TYR A 30 2.10 5.62 5.74
C TYR A 30 2.42 4.54 6.76
N VAL A 31 3.59 4.62 7.40
CA VAL A 31 4.01 3.63 8.40
C VAL A 31 4.17 4.30 9.77
N LEU A 32 3.38 3.86 10.75
CA LEU A 32 3.52 4.25 12.16
C LEU A 32 4.27 3.15 12.91
N ILE A 33 5.38 3.51 13.54
CA ILE A 33 6.24 2.61 14.31
C ILE A 33 6.27 3.08 15.75
N VAL A 34 5.72 2.27 16.66
CA VAL A 34 5.86 2.44 18.09
C VAL A 34 7.05 1.61 18.54
N GLN A 35 8.15 2.27 18.87
CA GLN A 35 9.43 1.64 19.16
C GLN A 35 9.47 0.98 20.54
N GLY A 36 8.99 1.68 21.58
CA GLY A 36 9.23 1.27 22.96
C GLY A 36 10.70 1.43 23.32
N GLU A 37 11.32 0.41 23.92
CA GLU A 37 12.74 0.43 24.30
C GLU A 37 13.68 0.12 23.11
N GLU A 38 13.18 -0.55 22.07
CA GLU A 38 13.97 -0.96 20.90
C GLU A 38 14.05 0.14 19.85
N ASN A 39 15.26 0.48 19.38
CA ASN A 39 15.42 1.39 18.25
C ASN A 39 15.22 0.65 16.93
N LEU A 40 14.05 0.85 16.30
CA LEU A 40 13.69 0.24 15.02
C LEU A 40 14.00 1.12 13.80
N SER A 41 14.54 2.33 13.99
CA SER A 41 14.73 3.29 12.89
C SER A 41 15.63 2.75 11.77
N GLU A 42 16.72 2.07 12.14
CA GLU A 42 17.66 1.50 11.16
C GLU A 42 16.97 0.44 10.28
N LYS A 43 16.18 -0.44 10.90
CA LYS A 43 15.47 -1.54 10.22
C LYS A 43 14.48 -1.04 9.17
N PHE A 44 13.81 0.07 9.44
CA PHE A 44 12.76 0.61 8.56
C PHE A 44 13.21 1.78 7.67
N SER A 45 14.36 2.40 7.94
CA SER A 45 14.90 3.53 7.17
C SER A 45 14.98 3.27 5.65
N LYS A 46 15.28 2.03 5.26
CA LYS A 46 15.40 1.61 3.85
C LYS A 46 14.12 1.82 3.03
N PHE A 47 12.94 1.88 3.66
CA PHE A 47 11.67 1.95 2.95
C PHE A 47 11.30 3.37 2.48
N VAL A 48 11.91 4.41 3.04
CA VAL A 48 11.60 5.82 2.71
C VAL A 48 12.42 6.36 1.52
N ASN A 49 13.27 5.53 0.91
CA ASN A 49 14.22 5.95 -0.14
C ASN A 49 13.63 6.08 -1.57
N GLY A 50 12.30 6.06 -1.72
CA GLY A 50 11.60 6.15 -3.00
C GLY A 50 11.54 4.85 -3.82
N THR A 51 12.24 3.79 -3.40
CA THR A 51 12.20 2.45 -4.04
C THR A 51 10.95 1.66 -3.67
N TYR A 52 10.36 1.97 -2.52
CA TYR A 52 9.16 1.36 -2.00
C TYR A 52 8.01 2.35 -2.05
N SER A 53 6.79 1.84 -1.92
CA SER A 53 5.60 2.70 -1.90
C SER A 53 5.34 3.41 -0.57
N VAL A 54 6.29 3.40 0.36
CA VAL A 54 6.21 4.19 1.59
C VAL A 54 6.47 5.66 1.28
N VAL A 55 5.51 6.52 1.60
CA VAL A 55 5.60 7.97 1.41
C VAL A 55 5.98 8.70 2.69
N GLU A 56 5.60 8.15 3.84
CA GLU A 56 5.84 8.76 5.14
C GLU A 56 5.99 7.68 6.21
N MET A 57 6.84 7.98 7.20
CA MET A 57 7.09 7.11 8.33
C MET A 57 7.19 7.95 9.60
N GLU A 58 6.41 7.57 10.60
CA GLU A 58 6.41 8.20 11.91
C GLU A 58 6.91 7.21 12.96
N TYR A 59 7.81 7.71 13.81
CA TYR A 59 8.32 6.97 14.95
C TYR A 59 7.83 7.59 16.25
N LEU A 60 7.21 6.76 17.09
CA LEU A 60 6.88 7.10 18.46
C LEU A 60 7.75 6.29 19.41
N THR A 61 8.51 7.00 20.24
CA THR A 61 9.48 6.40 21.17
C THR A 61 8.84 5.82 22.43
N SER A 62 7.54 6.06 22.67
CA SER A 62 6.85 5.50 23.83
C SER A 62 5.43 5.00 23.51
N LEU A 63 5.04 3.92 24.17
CA LEU A 63 3.67 3.39 24.11
C LEU A 63 2.64 4.41 24.63
N ALA A 64 3.01 5.21 25.63
CA ALA A 64 2.14 6.24 26.19
C ALA A 64 1.82 7.32 25.14
N ALA A 65 2.84 7.85 24.46
CA ALA A 65 2.66 8.82 23.38
C ALA A 65 1.82 8.25 22.23
N ALA A 66 2.00 6.96 21.92
CA ALA A 66 1.21 6.27 20.90
C ALA A 66 -0.27 6.15 21.28
N LYS A 67 -0.58 5.78 22.53
CA LYS A 67 -1.96 5.72 23.04
C LYS A 67 -2.62 7.10 23.10
N GLU A 68 -1.87 8.14 23.43
CA GLU A 68 -2.36 9.52 23.49
C GLU A 68 -2.65 10.09 22.11
N LYS A 69 -1.70 9.95 21.17
CA LYS A 69 -1.81 10.50 19.81
C LYS A 69 -2.80 9.71 18.95
N TYR A 70 -2.87 8.39 19.17
CA TYR A 70 -3.64 7.46 18.35
C TYR A 70 -4.54 6.51 19.17
N PRO A 71 -5.45 7.04 20.01
CA PRO A 71 -6.25 6.23 20.93
C PRO A 71 -7.17 5.24 20.20
N LYS A 72 -7.64 5.61 19.00
CA LYS A 72 -8.55 4.81 18.19
C LYS A 72 -7.98 3.48 17.67
N TYR A 73 -6.67 3.26 17.75
CA TYR A 73 -6.02 2.05 17.23
C TYR A 73 -5.69 1.01 18.31
N GLU A 74 -6.03 1.29 19.58
CA GLU A 74 -5.88 0.35 20.70
C GLU A 74 -4.51 -0.32 20.71
N ILE A 75 -3.46 0.48 20.84
CA ILE A 75 -2.07 0.02 20.83
C ILE A 75 -1.77 -0.60 22.19
N GLU A 76 -1.66 -1.92 22.28
CA GLU A 76 -1.58 -2.59 23.60
C GLU A 76 -0.16 -2.62 24.15
N LYS A 77 0.82 -2.87 23.29
CA LYS A 77 2.23 -3.06 23.61
C LYS A 77 3.15 -2.47 22.54
N ALA A 78 4.42 -2.34 22.87
CA ALA A 78 5.50 -1.97 21.97
C ALA A 78 6.57 -3.10 21.97
N PRO A 79 7.29 -3.33 20.84
CA PRO A 79 7.14 -2.63 19.57
C PRO A 79 5.82 -2.95 18.87
N ALA A 80 5.33 -1.99 18.08
CA ALA A 80 4.15 -2.17 17.24
C ALA A 80 4.32 -1.42 15.92
N VAL A 81 3.85 -2.01 14.82
CA VAL A 81 3.90 -1.40 13.50
C VAL A 81 2.51 -1.39 12.89
N PHE A 82 2.10 -0.23 12.41
CA PHE A 82 0.85 -0.02 11.71
C PHE A 82 1.15 0.52 10.31
N ILE A 83 0.62 -0.14 9.29
CA ILE A 83 0.79 0.24 7.90
C ILE A 83 -0.57 0.65 7.36
N PHE A 84 -0.66 1.88 6.87
CA PHE A 84 -1.86 2.47 6.33
C PHE A 84 -1.69 2.73 4.84
N GLU A 85 -2.70 2.40 4.04
CA GLU A 85 -2.86 3.00 2.73
C GLU A 85 -3.09 4.51 2.87
N THR A 86 -2.50 5.31 1.99
CA THR A 86 -2.58 6.77 2.00
C THR A 86 -2.65 7.35 0.59
N ASP A 87 -3.27 8.53 0.47
CA ASP A 87 -3.29 9.35 -0.75
C ASP A 87 -2.26 10.49 -0.71
N GLY A 88 -1.15 10.32 0.01
CA GLY A 88 -0.09 11.32 0.10
C GLY A 88 -0.24 12.26 1.30
N GLY A 89 -0.51 11.68 2.47
CA GLY A 89 -0.44 12.36 3.78
C GLY A 89 -1.59 11.99 4.71
N GLU A 90 -2.75 11.65 4.16
CA GLU A 90 -3.89 11.22 4.96
C GLU A 90 -3.93 9.68 5.10
N MET A 91 -3.98 9.18 6.34
CA MET A 91 -4.20 7.75 6.61
C MET A 91 -5.62 7.37 6.21
N LYS A 92 -5.77 6.45 5.26
CA LYS A 92 -7.09 5.97 4.80
C LYS A 92 -7.50 4.66 5.43
N LYS A 93 -6.74 3.59 5.13
CA LYS A 93 -7.10 2.22 5.48
C LYS A 93 -5.94 1.52 6.15
N LEU A 94 -6.18 0.99 7.35
CA LEU A 94 -5.23 0.11 8.02
C LEU A 94 -5.10 -1.20 7.23
N LYS A 95 -3.91 -1.48 6.72
CA LYS A 95 -3.57 -2.70 5.96
C LYS A 95 -2.93 -3.74 6.85
N LEU A 96 -2.10 -3.31 7.80
CA LEU A 96 -1.43 -4.18 8.76
C LEU A 96 -1.36 -3.51 10.13
N LYS A 97 -1.74 -4.25 11.18
CA LYS A 97 -1.41 -3.97 12.58
C LYS A 97 -0.69 -5.20 13.09
N THR A 98 0.57 -5.05 13.47
CA THR A 98 1.35 -6.17 14.00
C THR A 98 2.28 -5.72 15.13
N TYR A 99 2.60 -6.67 16.00
CA TYR A 99 3.65 -6.55 17.01
C TYR A 99 4.91 -7.32 16.60
N ASP A 100 4.87 -8.00 15.45
CA ASP A 100 6.01 -8.66 14.84
C ASP A 100 6.64 -7.71 13.81
N THR A 101 7.85 -7.23 14.12
CA THR A 101 8.55 -6.30 13.24
C THR A 101 9.03 -6.96 11.94
N GLU A 102 9.24 -8.27 11.91
CA GLU A 102 9.61 -9.00 10.68
C GLU A 102 8.41 -9.16 9.74
N GLU A 103 7.21 -9.37 10.29
CA GLU A 103 5.99 -9.39 9.48
C GLU A 103 5.78 -8.06 8.76
N ALA A 104 5.97 -6.94 9.48
CA ALA A 104 5.88 -5.61 8.89
C ALA A 104 6.95 -5.37 7.82
N VAL A 105 8.19 -5.83 8.03
CA VAL A 105 9.24 -5.73 7.01
C VAL A 105 8.88 -6.51 5.75
N LYS A 106 8.41 -7.75 5.89
CA LYS A 106 7.99 -8.56 4.74
C LYS A 106 6.88 -7.88 3.94
N PHE A 107 5.87 -7.34 4.62
CA PHE A 107 4.80 -6.58 3.98
C PHE A 107 5.35 -5.41 3.16
N LEU A 108 6.28 -4.64 3.73
CA LEU A 108 6.86 -3.48 3.03
C LEU A 108 7.81 -3.90 1.89
N GLU A 109 8.47 -5.04 1.99
CA GLU A 109 9.31 -5.58 0.90
C GLU A 109 8.50 -5.95 -0.34
N GLU A 110 7.27 -6.42 -0.16
CA GLU A 110 6.32 -6.67 -1.25
C GLU A 110 5.80 -5.38 -1.92
N SER A 111 5.97 -4.22 -1.27
CA SER A 111 5.58 -2.90 -1.80
C SER A 111 6.63 -2.23 -2.70
N LYS A 112 7.64 -3.00 -3.13
CA LYS A 112 8.69 -2.47 -4.00
C LYS A 112 8.09 -1.99 -5.33
N LYS A 113 8.47 -0.78 -5.74
CA LYS A 113 8.02 -0.21 -7.02
C LYS A 113 8.73 -0.90 -8.17
N ASP A 114 7.97 -1.35 -9.15
CA ASP A 114 8.52 -1.83 -10.42
C ASP A 114 9.03 -0.63 -11.22
N PHE A 115 10.35 -0.39 -11.21
CA PHE A 115 11.01 0.71 -11.93
C PHE A 115 10.96 0.62 -13.48
N GLN A 116 10.12 -0.25 -14.04
CA GLN A 116 10.01 -0.43 -15.48
C GLN A 116 8.76 0.31 -15.99
N GLN A 117 8.96 1.52 -16.53
CA GLN A 117 8.38 2.03 -17.79
C GLN A 117 8.29 3.56 -17.85
N HIS A 118 9.40 4.32 -17.82
CA HIS A 118 9.39 5.72 -18.31
C HIS A 118 10.69 6.09 -19.07
N GLN A 119 11.31 5.13 -19.76
CA GLN A 119 12.33 5.42 -20.79
C GLN A 119 11.89 4.87 -22.14
N LYS A 120 10.85 5.46 -22.71
CA LYS A 120 10.63 5.49 -24.16
C LYS A 120 10.12 6.88 -24.54
N LYS A 121 11.05 7.74 -24.92
CA LYS A 121 10.80 8.79 -25.90
C LYS A 121 12.05 8.98 -26.73
#